data_AF-A0A2E0FGK8-F1
#
_entry.id   AF-A0A2E0FGK8-F1
#
_cell.length_a   1.000
_cell.length_b   1.000
_cell.length_c   1.000
_cell.angle_alpha   90.00
_cell.angle_beta   90.00
_cell.angle_gamma   90.00
#
_symmetry.space_group_name_H-M   'P 1'
#
loop_
_entity.id
_entity.type
_entity.pdbx_description
1 polymer ?
#
loop_
_entity_poly.entity_id
_entity_poly.type
_entity_poly.pdbx_seq_one_letter_code
_entity_poly.pdbx_strand_id
1 'polypeptide(L)'
;MLKEIYSFIVEDTKQVEEKTKEKRKNDAGVEEEVEVTKKVNKKIPYRIVIKEPTRRDLEEADMEFSIEMSNCIKKGILTKAMLAKKYSDTGGLLAESDANKLVDLYSDLADAEAEYTRRTLQNKNVARLPKKSKQEIDKLAAKTAIIRRDIVSLESSYQSLFNHTADTKAQNKIVMWYVTHLSYYRPDKESDAELKPLFEGETFEGKIDSYYNKDEKEDSLFQLASGKLAALISYWYFSTEVEKENFDKIINDIDNPS
;
A
#
# COMPACT_ATOMS: atom_id res chain seq x y z
N MET A 1 1.25 -8.81 -20.85
CA MET A 1 2.12 -8.16 -19.85
C MET A 1 1.25 -7.71 -18.69
N LEU A 2 1.74 -7.89 -17.47
CA LEU A 2 1.13 -7.37 -16.25
C LEU A 2 1.22 -5.83 -16.28
N LYS A 3 0.11 -5.15 -16.03
CA LYS A 3 0.11 -3.68 -15.88
C LYS A 3 0.56 -3.33 -14.47
N GLU A 4 1.30 -2.24 -14.34
CA GLU A 4 1.89 -1.79 -13.09
C GLU A 4 1.46 -0.35 -12.78
N ILE A 5 1.28 -0.06 -11.49
CA ILE A 5 1.07 1.29 -10.99
C ILE A 5 2.42 2.02 -10.99
N TYR A 6 3.44 1.35 -10.46
CA TYR A 6 4.78 1.90 -10.28
C TYR A 6 5.80 0.77 -10.06
N SER A 7 7.08 1.07 -10.26
CA SER A 7 8.18 0.16 -9.98
C SER A 7 9.43 0.93 -9.54
N PHE A 8 10.23 0.33 -8.67
CA PHE A 8 11.50 0.90 -8.21
C PHE A 8 12.55 -0.21 -8.06
N ILE A 9 13.82 0.19 -7.96
CA ILE A 9 14.94 -0.75 -7.80
C ILE A 9 15.44 -0.68 -6.36
N VAL A 10 15.77 -1.84 -5.80
CA VAL A 10 16.48 -1.97 -4.52
C VAL A 10 17.74 -2.81 -4.72
N GLU A 11 18.83 -2.45 -4.04
CA GLU A 11 20.08 -3.22 -4.07
C GLU A 11 20.17 -4.13 -2.85
N ASP A 12 19.97 -5.43 -3.07
CA ASP A 12 20.08 -6.44 -2.01
C ASP A 12 21.50 -7.00 -1.96
N THR A 13 22.14 -6.98 -0.79
CA THR A 13 23.50 -7.51 -0.62
C THR A 13 23.43 -8.94 -0.11
N LYS A 14 23.75 -9.90 -0.99
CA LYS A 14 23.78 -11.33 -0.64
C LYS A 14 25.21 -11.86 -0.56
N GLN A 15 25.46 -12.74 0.42
CA GLN A 15 26.64 -13.60 0.42
C GLN A 15 26.43 -14.69 -0.60
N VAL A 16 27.26 -14.70 -1.65
CA VAL A 16 27.31 -15.78 -2.64
C VAL A 16 28.65 -16.49 -2.54
N GLU A 17 28.62 -17.81 -2.71
CA GLU A 17 29.83 -18.62 -2.80
C GLU A 17 30.36 -18.56 -4.23
N GLU A 18 31.55 -18.00 -4.39
CA GLU A 18 32.22 -17.89 -5.68
C GLU A 18 33.49 -18.73 -5.66
N LYS A 19 33.63 -19.60 -6.68
CA LYS A 19 34.84 -20.40 -6.87
C LYS A 19 35.89 -19.55 -7.54
N THR A 20 36.96 -19.23 -6.83
CA THR A 20 38.12 -18.51 -7.35
C THR A 20 39.31 -19.46 -7.46
N LYS A 21 40.05 -19.39 -8.56
CA LYS A 21 41.29 -20.14 -8.73
C LYS A 21 42.43 -19.34 -8.10
N GLU A 22 43.06 -19.88 -7.06
CA GLU A 22 44.25 -19.30 -6.45
C GLU A 22 45.47 -20.16 -6.77
N LYS A 23 46.61 -19.53 -7.03
CA LYS A 23 47.88 -20.25 -7.13
C LYS A 23 48.45 -20.45 -5.72
N ARG A 24 48.59 -21.70 -5.27
CA ARG A 24 49.29 -22.06 -4.03
C ARG A 24 50.55 -22.86 -4.34
N LYS A 25 51.61 -22.63 -3.58
CA LYS A 25 52.80 -23.50 -3.63
C LYS A 25 52.59 -24.71 -2.73
N ASN A 26 52.75 -25.90 -3.29
CA ASN A 26 52.81 -27.14 -2.51
C ASN A 26 54.15 -27.23 -1.74
N ASP A 27 54.29 -28.21 -0.85
CA ASP A 27 55.50 -28.40 -0.02
C ASP A 27 56.80 -28.63 -0.85
N ALA A 28 56.66 -28.85 -2.15
CA ALA A 28 57.75 -28.98 -3.13
C ALA A 28 58.08 -27.67 -3.89
N GLY A 29 57.41 -26.57 -3.58
CA GLY A 29 57.65 -25.25 -4.19
C GLY A 29 57.05 -25.04 -5.58
N VAL A 30 56.22 -25.97 -6.07
CA VAL A 30 55.53 -25.89 -7.37
C VAL A 30 54.22 -25.14 -7.22
N GLU A 31 53.94 -24.18 -8.12
CA GLU A 31 52.67 -23.46 -8.15
C GLU A 31 51.55 -24.35 -8.72
N GLU A 32 50.56 -24.67 -7.89
CA GLU A 32 49.33 -25.36 -8.28
C GLU A 32 48.15 -24.39 -8.24
N GLU A 33 47.25 -24.47 -9.24
CA GLU A 33 45.97 -23.79 -9.21
C GLU A 33 44.99 -24.58 -8.33
N VAL A 34 44.62 -24.01 -7.19
CA VAL A 34 43.64 -24.56 -6.26
C VAL A 34 42.33 -23.78 -6.41
N GLU A 35 41.22 -24.48 -6.63
CA GLU A 35 39.89 -23.88 -6.55
C GLU A 35 39.51 -23.63 -5.09
N VAL A 36 39.47 -22.35 -4.71
CA VAL A 36 39.06 -21.90 -3.38
C VAL A 36 37.68 -21.28 -3.49
N THR A 37 36.72 -21.85 -2.78
CA THR A 37 35.38 -21.26 -2.61
C THR A 37 35.48 -20.12 -1.59
N LYS A 38 35.22 -18.88 -2.03
CA LYS A 38 35.16 -17.71 -1.16
C LYS A 38 33.72 -17.21 -1.07
N LYS A 39 33.30 -16.81 0.14
CA LYS A 39 32.05 -16.08 0.35
C LYS A 39 32.30 -14.61 0.02
N VAL A 40 31.63 -14.09 -1.00
CA VAL A 40 31.75 -12.71 -1.44
C VAL A 40 30.37 -12.04 -1.33
N ASN A 41 30.34 -10.83 -0.79
CA ASN A 41 29.13 -10.01 -0.78
C ASN A 41 28.92 -9.42 -2.18
N LYS A 42 27.81 -9.77 -2.84
CA LYS A 42 27.41 -9.17 -4.12
C LYS A 42 26.12 -8.38 -3.94
N LYS A 43 26.11 -7.18 -4.51
CA LYS A 43 24.91 -6.34 -4.66
C LYS A 43 24.12 -6.83 -5.88
N ILE A 44 22.91 -7.30 -5.64
CA ILE A 44 22.00 -7.80 -6.66
C ILE A 44 20.84 -6.80 -6.75
N PRO A 45 20.68 -6.08 -7.88
CA PRO A 45 19.55 -5.19 -8.06
C PRO A 45 18.28 -6.00 -8.32
N TYR A 46 17.24 -5.73 -7.53
CA TYR A 46 15.90 -6.26 -7.72
C TYR A 46 14.95 -5.15 -8.12
N ARG A 47 14.19 -5.38 -9.18
CA ARG A 47 13.07 -4.52 -9.56
C ARG A 47 11.85 -4.95 -8.75
N ILE A 48 11.39 -4.06 -7.88
CA ILE A 48 10.13 -4.18 -7.16
C ILE A 48 9.01 -3.57 -8.01
N VAL A 49 7.90 -4.26 -8.13
CA VAL A 49 6.77 -3.90 -8.98
C VAL A 49 5.49 -3.87 -8.16
N ILE A 50 4.75 -2.78 -8.26
CA ILE A 50 3.39 -2.66 -7.74
C ILE A 50 2.43 -2.90 -8.91
N LYS A 51 1.78 -4.06 -8.91
CA LYS A 51 0.79 -4.46 -9.92
C LYS A 51 -0.42 -3.52 -9.89
N GLU A 52 -0.92 -3.14 -11.05
CA GLU A 52 -2.24 -2.50 -11.16
C GLU A 52 -3.33 -3.50 -10.81
N PRO A 53 -4.16 -3.24 -9.78
CA PRO A 53 -5.18 -4.18 -9.37
C PRO A 53 -6.19 -4.38 -10.48
N THR A 54 -6.58 -5.64 -10.68
CA THR A 54 -7.67 -5.99 -11.55
C THR A 54 -9.00 -5.67 -10.87
N ARG A 55 -10.09 -5.66 -11.65
CA ARG A 55 -11.44 -5.50 -11.07
C ARG A 55 -11.73 -6.53 -9.98
N ARG A 56 -11.28 -7.77 -10.15
CA ARG A 56 -11.43 -8.83 -9.15
C ARG A 56 -10.68 -8.48 -7.87
N ASP A 57 -9.44 -8.01 -8.00
CA ASP A 57 -8.62 -7.60 -6.86
C ASP A 57 -9.33 -6.48 -6.06
N LEU A 58 -9.95 -5.52 -6.74
CA LEU A 58 -10.72 -4.44 -6.08
C LEU A 58 -11.97 -4.97 -5.36
N GLU A 59 -12.72 -5.88 -5.97
CA GLU A 59 -13.93 -6.49 -5.38
C GLU A 59 -13.57 -7.35 -4.14
N GLU A 60 -12.46 -8.09 -4.18
CA GLU A 60 -11.98 -8.88 -3.05
C GLU A 60 -11.48 -7.98 -1.90
N ALA A 61 -10.73 -6.92 -2.21
CA ALA A 61 -10.25 -5.96 -1.21
C ALA A 61 -11.40 -5.22 -0.50
N ASP A 62 -12.46 -4.84 -1.24
CA ASP A 62 -13.66 -4.21 -0.68
C ASP A 62 -14.44 -5.15 0.25
N MET A 63 -14.48 -6.45 -0.08
CA MET A 63 -15.06 -7.46 0.80
C MET A 63 -14.28 -7.56 2.12
N GLU A 64 -12.95 -7.59 2.07
CA GLU A 64 -12.10 -7.62 3.26
C GLU A 64 -12.28 -6.40 4.16
N PHE A 65 -12.42 -5.22 3.56
CA PHE A 65 -12.75 -3.98 4.28
C PHE A 65 -14.08 -4.13 5.03
N SER A 66 -15.12 -4.60 4.35
CA SER A 66 -16.46 -4.78 4.93
C SER A 66 -16.48 -5.80 6.07
N ILE A 67 -15.76 -6.91 5.91
CA ILE A 67 -15.60 -7.93 6.94
C ILE A 67 -14.91 -7.33 8.18
N GLU A 68 -13.82 -6.59 8.00
CA GLU A 68 -13.08 -6.01 9.11
C GLU A 68 -13.86 -4.92 9.84
N MET A 69 -14.58 -4.07 9.09
CA MET A 69 -15.49 -3.09 9.67
C MET A 69 -16.52 -3.77 10.57
N SER A 70 -17.16 -4.83 10.06
CA SER A 70 -18.14 -5.63 10.82
C SER A 70 -17.51 -6.24 12.09
N ASN A 71 -16.31 -6.80 11.98
CA ASN A 71 -15.59 -7.38 13.10
C ASN A 71 -15.23 -6.34 14.17
N CYS A 72 -14.77 -5.15 13.75
CA CYS A 72 -14.47 -4.04 14.64
C CYS A 72 -15.71 -3.59 15.42
N ILE A 73 -16.84 -3.39 14.72
CA ILE A 73 -18.11 -3.01 15.34
C ILE A 73 -18.59 -4.07 16.34
N LYS A 74 -18.52 -5.36 15.97
CA LYS A 74 -18.86 -6.47 16.88
C LYS A 74 -17.99 -6.51 18.13
N LYS A 75 -16.73 -6.07 18.04
CA LYS A 75 -15.80 -5.94 19.17
C LYS A 75 -15.99 -4.64 19.97
N GLY A 76 -17.00 -3.82 19.64
CA GLY A 76 -17.30 -2.57 20.33
C GLY A 76 -16.43 -1.38 19.92
N ILE A 77 -15.67 -1.52 18.83
CA ILE A 77 -14.88 -0.42 18.27
C ILE A 77 -15.83 0.46 17.46
N LEU A 78 -15.89 1.74 17.82
CA LEU A 78 -16.80 2.70 17.21
C LEU A 78 -16.25 3.21 15.87
N THR A 79 -17.16 3.48 14.93
CA THR A 79 -16.81 4.21 13.71
C THR A 79 -16.57 5.69 14.02
N LYS A 80 -15.93 6.41 13.10
CA LYS A 80 -15.72 7.86 13.17
C LYS A 80 -17.05 8.60 13.37
N ALA A 81 -18.08 8.22 12.63
CA ALA A 81 -19.43 8.77 12.77
C ALA A 81 -20.07 8.46 14.14
N MET A 82 -19.94 7.23 14.64
CA MET A 82 -20.45 6.86 15.96
C MET A 82 -19.73 7.60 17.09
N LEU A 83 -18.42 7.80 16.98
CA LEU A 83 -17.65 8.60 17.94
C LEU A 83 -18.08 10.06 17.89
N ALA A 84 -18.16 10.66 16.70
CA ALA A 84 -18.58 12.04 16.53
C ALA A 84 -19.96 12.29 17.19
N LYS A 85 -20.93 11.41 16.92
CA LYS A 85 -22.25 11.45 17.56
C LYS A 85 -22.17 11.35 19.09
N LYS A 86 -21.42 10.37 19.61
CA LYS A 86 -21.24 10.18 21.05
C LYS A 86 -20.66 11.42 21.73
N TYR A 87 -19.70 12.11 21.10
CA TYR A 87 -19.10 13.33 21.66
C TYR A 87 -20.03 14.53 21.58
N SER A 88 -20.84 14.64 20.52
CA SER A 88 -21.93 15.62 20.47
C SER A 88 -22.90 15.44 21.64
N ASP A 89 -23.26 14.20 21.97
CA ASP A 89 -24.25 13.90 23.01
C ASP A 89 -23.72 14.08 24.45
N THR A 90 -22.39 14.02 24.66
CA THR A 90 -21.79 13.93 26.01
C THR A 90 -20.93 15.13 26.43
N GLY A 91 -20.78 16.14 25.57
CA GLY A 91 -20.13 17.41 25.95
C GLY A 91 -18.67 17.26 26.42
N GLY A 92 -17.86 16.55 25.63
CA GLY A 92 -16.44 16.24 25.94
C GLY A 92 -15.41 17.01 25.11
N LEU A 93 -14.18 16.47 25.04
CA LEU A 93 -12.95 16.95 24.38
C LEU A 93 -13.06 17.56 22.96
N LEU A 94 -14.21 17.48 22.31
CA LEU A 94 -14.50 17.95 20.96
C LEU A 94 -15.66 18.96 21.03
N ALA A 95 -15.48 20.14 20.45
CA ALA A 95 -16.53 21.16 20.47
C ALA A 95 -17.80 20.63 19.77
N GLU A 96 -18.98 20.83 20.36
CA GLU A 96 -20.25 20.31 19.83
C GLU A 96 -20.49 20.75 18.36
N SER A 97 -20.07 21.97 18.01
CA SER A 97 -20.09 22.47 16.63
C SER A 97 -19.23 21.64 15.67
N ASP A 98 -18.06 21.21 16.12
CA ASP A 98 -17.15 20.38 15.32
C ASP A 98 -17.66 18.94 15.21
N ALA A 99 -18.33 18.44 16.26
CA ALA A 99 -18.92 17.10 16.27
C ALA A 99 -20.02 16.99 15.21
N ASN A 100 -20.95 17.94 15.23
CA ASN A 100 -22.05 18.02 14.27
C ASN A 100 -21.51 18.19 12.85
N LYS A 101 -20.53 19.09 12.67
CA LYS A 101 -19.88 19.28 11.37
C LYS A 101 -19.22 18.01 10.85
N LEU A 102 -18.55 17.21 11.70
CA LEU A 102 -17.98 15.92 11.30
C LEU A 102 -19.06 14.92 10.89
N VAL A 103 -20.16 14.82 11.64
CA VAL A 103 -21.28 13.93 11.30
C VAL A 103 -21.85 14.29 9.92
N ASP A 104 -22.08 15.58 9.66
CA ASP A 104 -22.58 16.06 8.37
C ASP A 104 -21.61 15.75 7.24
N LEU A 105 -20.32 16.04 7.43
CA LEU A 105 -19.28 15.74 6.44
C LEU A 105 -19.19 14.25 6.10
N TYR A 106 -19.33 13.35 7.10
CA TYR A 106 -19.35 11.90 6.84
C TYR A 106 -20.58 11.45 6.06
N SER A 107 -21.75 12.00 6.39
CA SER A 107 -22.99 11.70 5.65
C SER A 107 -22.86 12.17 4.20
N ASP A 108 -22.39 13.40 3.98
CA ASP A 108 -22.20 13.98 2.66
C ASP A 108 -21.17 13.19 1.83
N LEU A 109 -20.11 12.69 2.47
CA LEU A 109 -19.11 11.86 1.81
C LEU A 109 -19.73 10.54 1.34
N ALA A 110 -20.45 9.85 2.22
CA ALA A 110 -21.09 8.57 1.90
C ALA A 110 -22.08 8.71 0.73
N ASP A 111 -22.89 9.77 0.73
CA ASP A 111 -23.84 10.06 -0.36
C ASP A 111 -23.12 10.38 -1.67
N ALA A 112 -22.07 11.21 -1.63
CA ALA A 112 -21.28 11.56 -2.81
C ALA A 112 -20.54 10.35 -3.40
N GLU A 113 -19.98 9.48 -2.56
CA GLU A 113 -19.29 8.25 -2.98
C GLU A 113 -20.27 7.21 -3.54
N ALA A 114 -21.45 7.06 -2.93
CA ALA A 114 -22.50 6.20 -3.46
C ALA A 114 -23.01 6.69 -4.82
N GLU A 115 -23.22 8.00 -4.98
CA GLU A 115 -23.62 8.58 -6.27
C GLU A 115 -22.51 8.42 -7.32
N TYR A 116 -21.26 8.71 -6.97
CA TYR A 116 -20.10 8.53 -7.85
C TYR A 116 -19.97 7.07 -8.32
N THR A 117 -20.06 6.12 -7.39
CA THR A 117 -20.01 4.68 -7.68
C THR A 117 -21.17 4.24 -8.57
N ARG A 118 -22.40 4.67 -8.27
CA ARG A 118 -23.56 4.39 -9.12
C ARG A 118 -23.38 4.94 -10.53
N ARG A 119 -22.89 6.18 -10.67
CA ARG A 119 -22.70 6.83 -11.98
C ARG A 119 -21.57 6.19 -12.79
N THR A 120 -20.51 5.72 -12.13
CA THR A 120 -19.41 5.01 -12.81
C THR A 120 -19.82 3.59 -13.21
N LEU A 121 -20.55 2.85 -12.35
CA LEU A 121 -21.03 1.50 -12.66
C LEU A 121 -22.12 1.45 -13.73
N GLN A 122 -23.00 2.45 -13.80
CA GLN A 122 -24.03 2.55 -14.86
C GLN A 122 -23.41 2.80 -16.25
N ASN A 123 -22.17 3.26 -16.32
CA ASN A 123 -21.50 3.64 -17.55
C ASN A 123 -20.32 2.72 -17.84
N LYS A 124 -20.59 1.64 -18.60
CA LYS A 124 -19.60 0.60 -19.00
C LYS A 124 -18.31 1.14 -19.64
N ASN A 125 -18.28 2.39 -20.09
CA ASN A 125 -17.09 3.01 -20.68
C ASN A 125 -17.07 4.53 -20.45
N VAL A 126 -16.50 4.97 -19.33
CA VAL A 126 -16.44 6.39 -18.89
C VAL A 126 -15.84 7.30 -19.98
N ALA A 127 -14.90 6.77 -20.79
CA ALA A 127 -14.27 7.50 -21.89
C ALA A 127 -15.21 7.86 -23.07
N ARG A 128 -16.36 7.18 -23.21
CA ARG A 128 -17.35 7.43 -24.28
C ARG A 128 -18.57 8.20 -23.80
N LEU A 129 -18.54 8.74 -22.58
CA LEU A 129 -19.67 9.50 -22.05
C LEU A 129 -19.88 10.83 -22.77
N PRO A 130 -21.14 11.28 -22.92
CA PRO A 130 -21.44 12.64 -23.34
C PRO A 130 -20.72 13.65 -22.44
N LYS A 131 -20.23 14.76 -23.02
CA LYS A 131 -19.44 15.80 -22.33
C LYS A 131 -20.09 16.28 -21.01
N LYS A 132 -21.42 16.38 -20.99
CA LYS A 132 -22.21 16.77 -19.81
C LYS A 132 -22.16 15.73 -18.69
N SER A 133 -22.30 14.44 -19.02
CA SER A 133 -22.22 13.35 -18.04
C SER A 133 -20.81 13.20 -17.46
N LYS A 134 -19.77 13.43 -18.28
CA LYS A 134 -18.38 13.47 -17.80
C LYS A 134 -18.16 14.63 -16.82
N GLN A 135 -18.65 15.83 -17.15
CA GLN A 135 -18.58 16.98 -16.23
C GLN A 135 -19.32 16.77 -14.91
N GLU A 136 -20.43 16.03 -14.90
CA GLU A 136 -21.13 15.67 -13.66
C GLU A 136 -20.31 14.73 -12.78
N ILE A 137 -19.64 13.74 -13.39
CA ILE A 137 -18.73 12.83 -12.69
C ILE A 137 -17.51 13.57 -12.15
N ASP A 138 -16.90 14.47 -12.95
CA ASP A 138 -15.75 15.28 -12.54
C ASP A 138 -16.12 16.21 -11.37
N LYS A 139 -17.33 16.79 -11.39
CA LYS A 139 -17.86 17.59 -10.27
C LYS A 139 -18.09 16.77 -9.02
N LEU A 140 -18.61 15.56 -9.14
CA LEU A 140 -18.76 14.63 -8.01
C LEU A 140 -17.40 14.29 -7.42
N ALA A 141 -16.42 13.95 -8.25
CA ALA A 141 -15.05 13.68 -7.80
C ALA A 141 -14.43 14.90 -7.08
N ALA A 142 -14.59 16.10 -7.62
CA ALA A 142 -14.11 17.33 -6.99
C ALA A 142 -14.82 17.61 -5.65
N LYS A 143 -16.15 17.39 -5.57
CA LYS A 143 -16.91 17.52 -4.32
C LYS A 143 -16.42 16.52 -3.27
N THR A 144 -16.23 15.25 -3.64
CA THR A 144 -15.66 14.22 -2.77
C THR A 144 -14.27 14.62 -2.26
N ALA A 145 -13.40 15.17 -3.13
CA ALA A 145 -12.08 15.64 -2.73
C ALA A 145 -12.13 16.79 -1.71
N ILE A 146 -13.03 17.76 -1.89
CA ILE A 146 -13.22 18.87 -0.94
C ILE A 146 -13.72 18.35 0.42
N ILE A 147 -14.74 17.49 0.42
CA ILE A 147 -15.28 16.91 1.66
C ILE A 147 -14.19 16.13 2.41
N ARG A 148 -13.42 15.29 1.70
CA ARG A 148 -12.29 14.54 2.28
C ARG A 148 -11.25 15.46 2.90
N ARG A 149 -10.88 16.57 2.22
CA ARG A 149 -9.94 17.55 2.76
C ARG A 149 -10.46 18.18 4.05
N ASP A 150 -11.73 18.56 4.08
CA ASP A 150 -12.34 19.20 5.26
C ASP A 150 -12.46 18.22 6.43
N ILE A 151 -12.77 16.94 6.17
CA ILE A 151 -12.71 15.86 7.16
C ILE A 151 -11.27 15.73 7.70
N VAL A 152 -10.27 15.60 6.83
CA VAL A 152 -8.86 15.46 7.25
C VAL A 152 -8.42 16.63 8.12
N SER A 153 -8.76 17.86 7.75
CA SER A 153 -8.42 19.05 8.53
C SER A 153 -9.03 19.00 9.93
N LEU A 154 -10.30 18.59 10.04
CA LEU A 154 -11.01 18.57 11.30
C LEU A 154 -10.58 17.36 12.16
N GLU A 155 -10.45 16.17 11.57
CA GLU A 155 -9.90 14.98 12.23
C GLU A 155 -8.47 15.19 12.71
N SER A 156 -7.64 15.93 11.97
CA SER A 156 -6.26 16.23 12.38
C SER A 156 -6.21 16.96 13.73
N SER A 157 -7.21 17.79 14.00
CA SER A 157 -7.36 18.51 15.27
C SER A 157 -7.76 17.58 16.43
N TYR A 158 -8.17 16.34 16.13
CA TYR A 158 -8.68 15.35 17.05
C TYR A 158 -8.08 13.94 16.81
N GLN A 159 -6.83 13.86 16.31
CA GLN A 159 -6.17 12.60 15.94
C GLN A 159 -6.21 11.53 17.04
N SER A 160 -6.03 11.94 18.30
CA SER A 160 -6.09 11.02 19.44
C SER A 160 -7.44 10.32 19.60
N LEU A 161 -8.53 10.90 19.06
CA LEU A 161 -9.88 10.36 19.12
C LEU A 161 -10.19 9.42 17.94
N PHE A 162 -9.70 9.73 16.74
CA PHE A 162 -10.09 9.03 15.51
C PHE A 162 -9.11 7.96 15.01
N ASN A 163 -7.88 7.91 15.55
CA ASN A 163 -6.86 6.96 15.11
C ASN A 163 -7.16 5.48 15.45
N HIS A 164 -8.14 5.22 16.31
CA HIS A 164 -8.49 3.86 16.76
C HIS A 164 -9.92 3.43 16.39
N THR A 165 -10.54 4.10 15.43
CA THR A 165 -11.89 3.76 14.96
C THR A 165 -11.92 2.47 14.15
N ALA A 166 -13.12 1.93 13.98
CA ALA A 166 -13.38 0.80 13.09
C ALA A 166 -12.97 1.13 11.64
N ASP A 167 -13.21 2.37 11.18
CA ASP A 167 -12.84 2.84 9.85
C ASP A 167 -11.33 2.79 9.64
N THR A 168 -10.56 3.37 10.57
CA THR A 168 -9.10 3.42 10.47
C THR A 168 -8.50 2.00 10.49
N LYS A 169 -9.06 1.10 11.30
CA LYS A 169 -8.62 -0.31 11.34
C LYS A 169 -8.92 -1.06 10.05
N ALA A 170 -10.12 -0.89 9.49
CA ALA A 170 -10.50 -1.50 8.22
C ALA A 170 -9.68 -0.93 7.05
N GLN A 171 -9.41 0.38 7.04
CA GLN A 171 -8.54 1.04 6.07
C GLN A 171 -7.09 0.52 6.14
N ASN A 172 -6.54 0.34 7.34
CA ASN A 172 -5.21 -0.23 7.49
C ASN A 172 -5.15 -1.68 6.99
N LYS A 173 -6.23 -2.46 7.22
CA LYS A 173 -6.30 -3.84 6.72
C LYS A 173 -6.37 -3.91 5.20
N ILE A 174 -7.18 -3.07 4.54
CA ILE A 174 -7.24 -3.07 3.07
C ILE A 174 -5.94 -2.57 2.43
N VAL A 175 -5.25 -1.59 3.04
CA VAL A 175 -3.91 -1.19 2.60
C VAL A 175 -2.94 -2.37 2.69
N MET A 176 -2.97 -3.12 3.79
CA MET A 176 -2.15 -4.33 3.94
C MET A 176 -2.52 -5.41 2.92
N TRP A 177 -3.81 -5.55 2.58
CA TRP A 177 -4.25 -6.42 1.50
C TRP A 177 -3.57 -6.02 0.18
N TYR A 178 -3.59 -4.74 -0.18
CA TYR A 178 -2.93 -4.27 -1.41
C TYR A 178 -1.41 -4.48 -1.38
N VAL A 179 -0.75 -4.19 -0.25
CA VAL A 179 0.69 -4.46 -0.07
C VAL A 179 1.00 -5.93 -0.36
N THR A 180 0.23 -6.84 0.22
CA THR A 180 0.51 -8.27 0.12
C THR A 180 0.11 -8.90 -1.22
N HIS A 181 -0.88 -8.34 -1.91
CA HIS A 181 -1.42 -8.90 -3.16
C HIS A 181 -0.82 -8.26 -4.42
N LEU A 182 -0.35 -7.02 -4.34
CA LEU A 182 0.13 -6.27 -5.50
C LEU A 182 1.66 -6.15 -5.58
N SER A 183 2.39 -6.59 -4.56
CA SER A 183 3.85 -6.47 -4.53
C SER A 183 4.53 -7.69 -5.16
N TYR A 184 5.32 -7.44 -6.20
CA TYR A 184 6.10 -8.44 -6.93
C TYR A 184 7.56 -7.99 -7.04
N TYR A 185 8.45 -8.93 -7.34
CA TYR A 185 9.85 -8.63 -7.61
C TYR A 185 10.43 -9.54 -8.69
N ARG A 186 11.52 -9.09 -9.30
CA ARG A 186 12.40 -9.89 -10.16
C ARG A 186 13.82 -9.32 -10.17
N PRO A 187 14.85 -10.11 -10.51
CA PRO A 187 16.19 -9.56 -10.77
C PRO A 187 16.11 -8.52 -11.89
N ASP A 188 16.70 -7.34 -11.68
CA ASP A 188 16.57 -6.21 -12.62
C ASP A 188 17.22 -6.51 -13.98
N LYS A 189 18.36 -7.23 -13.96
CA LYS A 189 19.14 -7.59 -15.16
C LYS A 189 18.53 -8.72 -15.99
N GLU A 190 17.46 -9.34 -15.52
CA GLU A 190 16.79 -10.47 -16.19
C GLU A 190 15.37 -10.05 -16.57
N SER A 191 15.24 -9.30 -17.66
CA SER A 191 13.94 -8.79 -18.13
C SER A 191 12.92 -9.89 -18.44
N ASP A 192 13.42 -11.08 -18.79
CA ASP A 192 12.62 -12.26 -19.13
C ASP A 192 12.31 -13.13 -17.89
N ALA A 193 12.91 -12.83 -16.74
CA ALA A 193 12.60 -13.53 -15.51
C ALA A 193 11.15 -13.27 -15.09
N GLU A 194 10.49 -14.33 -14.64
CA GLU A 194 9.12 -14.28 -14.13
C GLU A 194 9.02 -13.39 -12.88
N LEU A 195 7.99 -12.54 -12.83
CA LEU A 195 7.67 -11.75 -11.65
C LEU A 195 7.19 -12.68 -10.54
N LYS A 196 7.91 -12.70 -9.43
CA LYS A 196 7.54 -13.49 -8.25
C LYS A 196 6.79 -12.62 -7.26
N PRO A 197 5.73 -13.14 -6.60
CA PRO A 197 5.08 -12.40 -5.53
C PRO A 197 6.09 -12.18 -4.39
N LEU A 198 6.12 -10.98 -3.83
CA LEU A 198 6.95 -10.70 -2.65
C LEU A 198 6.40 -11.41 -1.40
N PHE A 199 5.08 -11.63 -1.36
CA PHE A 199 4.37 -12.30 -0.28
C PHE A 199 3.66 -13.54 -0.81
N GLU A 200 4.12 -14.71 -0.39
CA GLU A 200 3.61 -16.01 -0.81
C GLU A 200 2.34 -16.37 -0.03
N GLY A 201 1.46 -17.17 -0.63
CA GLY A 201 0.19 -17.59 -0.02
C GLY A 201 -0.98 -17.50 -0.98
N GLU A 202 -1.95 -18.40 -0.80
CA GLU A 202 -3.17 -18.48 -1.61
C GLU A 202 -4.33 -17.67 -1.02
N THR A 203 -4.34 -17.47 0.30
CA THR A 203 -5.34 -16.66 1.01
C THR A 203 -4.71 -15.36 1.52
N PHE A 204 -5.55 -14.41 1.92
CA PHE A 204 -5.07 -13.18 2.55
C PHE A 204 -4.30 -13.49 3.82
N GLU A 205 -4.81 -14.37 4.69
CA GLU A 205 -4.12 -14.81 5.90
C GLU A 205 -2.74 -15.42 5.59
N GLY A 206 -2.64 -16.30 4.59
CA GLY A 206 -1.36 -16.90 4.23
C GLY A 206 -0.33 -15.88 3.76
N LYS A 207 -0.78 -14.84 3.05
CA LYS A 207 0.10 -13.73 2.61
C LYS A 207 0.51 -12.82 3.77
N ILE A 208 -0.38 -12.59 4.73
CA ILE A 208 -0.07 -11.90 5.98
C ILE A 208 0.95 -12.69 6.79
N ASP A 209 0.81 -14.00 6.88
CA ASP A 209 1.80 -14.85 7.54
C ASP A 209 3.15 -14.77 6.83
N SER A 210 3.17 -14.74 5.49
CA SER A 210 4.40 -14.50 4.72
C SER A 210 5.03 -13.15 5.05
N TYR A 211 4.23 -12.09 5.17
CA TYR A 211 4.69 -10.76 5.59
C TYR A 211 5.37 -10.80 6.96
N TYR A 212 4.71 -11.34 7.99
CA TYR A 212 5.27 -11.39 9.35
C TYR A 212 6.49 -12.30 9.43
N ASN A 213 6.45 -13.46 8.77
CA ASN A 213 7.61 -14.36 8.72
C ASN A 213 8.85 -13.68 8.10
N LYS A 214 8.66 -12.81 7.11
CA LYS A 214 9.77 -12.07 6.48
C LYS A 214 10.31 -10.97 7.39
N ASP A 215 9.44 -10.30 8.11
CA ASP A 215 9.83 -9.29 9.11
C ASP A 215 10.62 -9.93 10.26
N GLU A 216 10.08 -11.00 10.87
CA GLU A 216 10.71 -11.74 11.98
C GLU A 216 12.05 -12.37 11.61
N LYS A 217 12.20 -12.79 10.35
CA LYS A 217 13.46 -13.39 9.83
C LYS A 217 14.42 -12.37 9.26
N GLU A 218 14.09 -11.08 9.33
CA GLU A 218 14.89 -10.00 8.76
C GLU A 218 15.25 -10.25 7.29
N ASP A 219 14.28 -10.71 6.48
CA ASP A 219 14.46 -10.96 5.06
C ASP A 219 14.98 -9.69 4.37
N SER A 220 16.15 -9.79 3.74
CA SER A 220 16.88 -8.60 3.27
C SER A 220 16.12 -7.81 2.22
N LEU A 221 15.45 -8.50 1.29
CA LEU A 221 14.65 -7.86 0.26
C LEU A 221 13.39 -7.23 0.85
N PHE A 222 12.75 -7.89 1.81
CA PHE A 222 11.62 -7.34 2.55
C PHE A 222 12.02 -6.06 3.29
N GLN A 223 13.12 -6.05 4.05
CA GLN A 223 13.58 -4.88 4.79
C GLN A 223 13.85 -3.67 3.89
N LEU A 224 14.34 -3.90 2.67
CA LEU A 224 14.60 -2.85 1.69
C LEU A 224 13.33 -2.32 1.00
N ALA A 225 12.26 -3.11 0.93
CA ALA A 225 11.09 -2.81 0.11
C ALA A 225 9.82 -2.49 0.91
N SER A 226 9.62 -3.09 2.09
CA SER A 226 8.34 -3.10 2.81
C SER A 226 7.85 -1.70 3.18
N GLY A 227 8.71 -0.84 3.75
CA GLY A 227 8.38 0.54 4.09
C GLY A 227 8.01 1.38 2.87
N LYS A 228 8.76 1.24 1.77
CA LYS A 228 8.48 1.90 0.48
C LYS A 228 7.14 1.44 -0.09
N LEU A 229 6.89 0.13 -0.09
CA LEU A 229 5.63 -0.44 -0.57
C LEU A 229 4.44 0.06 0.25
N ALA A 230 4.55 0.08 1.58
CA ALA A 230 3.51 0.60 2.45
C ALA A 230 3.21 2.08 2.16
N ALA A 231 4.23 2.92 2.01
CA ALA A 231 4.07 4.34 1.71
C ALA A 231 3.43 4.58 0.32
N LEU A 232 3.95 3.93 -0.72
CA LEU A 232 3.46 4.08 -2.09
C LEU A 232 2.02 3.58 -2.24
N ILE A 233 1.70 2.43 -1.67
CA ILE A 233 0.36 1.85 -1.76
C ILE A 233 -0.63 2.65 -0.93
N SER A 234 -0.24 3.15 0.23
CA SER A 234 -1.08 4.08 1.01
C SER A 234 -1.35 5.35 0.22
N TYR A 235 -0.32 5.96 -0.37
CA TYR A 235 -0.49 7.13 -1.22
C TYR A 235 -1.44 6.85 -2.39
N TRP A 236 -1.24 5.75 -3.10
CA TRP A 236 -2.11 5.33 -4.20
C TRP A 236 -3.56 5.13 -3.75
N TYR A 237 -3.78 4.48 -2.61
CA TYR A 237 -5.12 4.18 -2.09
C TYR A 237 -5.89 5.44 -1.67
N PHE A 238 -5.21 6.40 -1.02
CA PHE A 238 -5.87 7.62 -0.51
C PHE A 238 -5.92 8.76 -1.53
N SER A 239 -5.12 8.73 -2.59
CA SER A 239 -5.04 9.81 -3.57
C SER A 239 -6.09 9.70 -4.68
N THR A 240 -6.61 10.84 -5.11
CA THR A 240 -7.54 10.94 -6.25
C THR A 240 -6.82 11.07 -7.60
N GLU A 241 -5.57 11.54 -7.58
CA GLU A 241 -4.71 11.70 -8.75
C GLU A 241 -3.38 10.99 -8.47
N VAL A 242 -2.97 10.13 -9.40
CA VAL A 242 -1.78 9.29 -9.24
C VAL A 242 -0.84 9.60 -10.41
N GLU A 243 0.18 10.41 -10.13
CA GLU A 243 1.25 10.76 -11.07
C GLU A 243 2.56 10.13 -10.64
N LYS A 244 3.38 9.75 -11.62
CA LYS A 244 4.66 9.07 -11.36
C LYS A 244 5.60 9.94 -10.52
N GLU A 245 5.60 11.23 -10.77
CA GLU A 245 6.43 12.24 -10.10
C GLU A 245 6.17 12.26 -8.58
N ASN A 246 4.95 11.95 -8.14
CA ASN A 246 4.63 11.90 -6.71
C ASN A 246 5.18 10.64 -6.05
N PHE A 247 5.17 9.49 -6.75
CA PHE A 247 5.84 8.28 -6.28
C PHE A 247 7.36 8.46 -6.22
N ASP A 248 7.96 9.10 -7.23
CA ASP A 248 9.40 9.38 -7.27
C ASP A 248 9.82 10.26 -6.07
N LYS A 249 9.01 11.26 -5.70
CA LYS A 249 9.23 12.09 -4.50
C LYS A 249 9.17 11.27 -3.21
N ILE A 250 8.14 10.45 -3.04
CA ILE A 250 7.98 9.59 -1.85
C ILE A 250 9.19 8.67 -1.69
N ILE A 251 9.67 8.05 -2.77
CA ILE A 251 10.86 7.20 -2.73
C ILE A 251 12.09 8.02 -2.34
N ASN A 252 12.28 9.19 -2.95
CA ASN A 252 13.42 10.04 -2.64
C ASN A 252 13.45 10.49 -1.17
N ASP A 253 12.30 10.85 -0.60
CA ASP A 253 12.18 11.27 0.80
C ASP A 253 12.48 10.11 1.76
N ILE A 254 12.12 8.88 1.39
CA ILE A 254 12.44 7.67 2.17
C ILE A 254 13.94 7.33 2.08
N ASP A 255 14.53 7.44 0.89
CA ASP A 255 15.94 7.11 0.66
C ASP A 255 16.90 8.19 1.18
N ASN A 256 16.44 9.44 1.26
CA ASN A 256 17.19 10.60 1.70
C ASN A 256 16.42 11.39 2.79
N PRO A 257 16.24 10.81 3.99
CA PRO A 257 15.58 11.50 5.09
C PRO A 257 16.39 12.75 5.50
N SER A 258 15.69 13.88 5.66
CA SER A 258 16.27 15.15 6.09
C SER A 258 16.79 15.12 7.53
#